data_AF-A0A921MXM5-F1
#
_entry.id   AF-A0A921MXM5-F1
#
_cell.length_a   1.000
_cell.length_b   1.000
_cell.length_c   1.000
_cell.angle_alpha   90.00
_cell.angle_beta   90.00
_cell.angle_gamma   90.00
#
_symmetry.space_group_name_H-M   'P 1'
#
loop_
_entity.id
_entity.type
_entity.pdbx_description
1 polymer ?
#
loop_
_entity_poly.entity_id
_entity_poly.type
_entity_poly.pdbx_seq_one_letter_code
_entity_poly.pdbx_strand_id
1 'polypeptide(L)'
;MARSYATVGQMLTYAVERSSLSLELQGPARVEVILRHMLEFVLMSPRSRDAFLRTVARTEHTTGSIAASPRLRRTSPDLVAELLPSSSDSDDGARLGIALRVGGPFGTTQLREMRAALGSSPHHLLLAIARHTDRAELEGEVPDGVVATSWARVGRRMPKADPGHAHLWQTLGEVGENAGRPVVQFPVNAKKLLTRAATAQEFRAHLDVLHQASRTLLGTSPHFSTRRGQTDAHLQAGVGRQRTGLEFGEV
;
A
#
# COMPACT_ATOMS: atom_id res chain seq x y z
N MET A 1 12.61 19.85 24.06
CA MET A 1 12.10 19.11 22.88
C MET A 1 11.28 17.93 23.38
N ALA A 2 9.97 17.93 23.21
CA ALA A 2 9.13 16.80 23.62
C ALA A 2 9.45 15.59 22.71
N ARG A 3 10.11 14.58 23.26
CA ARG A 3 10.30 13.29 22.58
C ARG A 3 8.92 12.65 22.47
N SER A 4 8.42 12.49 21.24
CA SER A 4 7.26 11.62 21.05
C SER A 4 7.72 10.19 21.37
N TYR A 5 7.06 9.57 22.35
CA TYR A 5 7.32 8.19 22.75
C TYR A 5 6.66 7.17 21.82
N ALA A 6 6.04 7.62 20.73
CA ALA A 6 5.34 6.76 19.79
C ALA A 6 6.33 5.87 19.02
N THR A 7 6.18 4.56 19.19
CA THR A 7 7.02 3.54 18.55
C THR A 7 6.27 2.80 17.45
N VAL A 8 7.01 2.17 16.54
CA VAL A 8 6.45 1.28 15.51
C VAL A 8 5.65 0.14 16.15
N GLY A 9 6.15 -0.41 17.27
CA GLY A 9 5.45 -1.45 18.02
C GLY A 9 4.08 -1.00 18.51
N GLN A 10 3.98 0.19 19.12
CA GLN A 10 2.70 0.75 19.57
C GLN A 10 1.74 1.02 18.40
N MET A 11 2.25 1.56 17.29
CA MET A 11 1.45 1.79 16.09
C MET A 11 0.87 0.49 15.53
N LEU A 12 1.68 -0.58 15.46
CA LEU A 12 1.23 -1.89 14.98
C LEU A 12 0.25 -2.54 15.95
N THR A 13 0.51 -2.50 17.25
CA THR A 13 -0.42 -3.01 18.28
C THR A 13 -1.76 -2.31 18.18
N TYR A 14 -1.76 -0.97 18.15
CA TYR A 14 -2.96 -0.17 17.97
C TYR A 14 -3.72 -0.58 16.70
N ALA A 15 -3.02 -0.73 15.58
CA ALA A 15 -3.64 -1.08 14.32
C ALA A 15 -4.25 -2.49 14.32
N VAL A 16 -3.57 -3.47 14.93
CA VAL A 16 -4.06 -4.84 15.04
C VAL A 16 -5.29 -4.90 15.96
N GLU A 17 -5.24 -4.25 17.12
CA GLU A 17 -6.36 -4.20 18.07
C GLU A 17 -7.60 -3.54 17.45
N ARG A 18 -7.42 -2.43 16.73
CA ARG A 18 -8.53 -1.75 16.05
C ARG A 18 -9.04 -2.55 14.85
N SER A 19 -8.16 -3.24 14.13
CA SER A 19 -8.56 -4.07 12.99
C SER A 19 -9.39 -5.28 13.40
N SER A 20 -9.17 -5.87 14.59
CA SER A 20 -9.92 -7.04 15.07
C SER A 20 -11.37 -6.71 15.40
N LEU A 21 -11.65 -5.44 15.72
CA LEU A 21 -12.99 -4.91 15.95
C LEU A 21 -13.72 -4.55 14.65
N SER A 22 -13.01 -4.57 13.51
CA SER A 22 -13.57 -4.20 12.21
C SER A 22 -14.15 -5.44 11.52
N LEU A 23 -15.43 -5.36 11.12
CA LEU A 23 -16.15 -6.46 10.44
C LEU A 23 -15.65 -6.71 8.99
N GLU A 24 -14.68 -5.94 8.50
CA GLU A 24 -14.18 -5.93 7.13
C GLU A 24 -13.11 -7.02 6.80
N LEU A 25 -12.94 -8.02 7.66
CA LEU A 25 -11.75 -8.88 7.74
C LEU A 25 -11.68 -10.09 6.77
N GLN A 26 -11.94 -9.94 5.47
CA GLN A 26 -11.60 -11.00 4.50
C GLN A 26 -10.70 -10.55 3.34
N GLY A 27 -9.61 -11.29 3.11
CA GLY A 27 -8.72 -11.13 1.95
C GLY A 27 -7.74 -9.95 2.03
N PRO A 28 -7.27 -9.41 0.88
CA PRO A 28 -6.33 -8.28 0.81
C PRO A 28 -6.85 -7.00 1.52
N ALA A 29 -8.14 -6.93 1.82
CA ALA A 29 -8.75 -5.91 2.66
C ALA A 29 -8.14 -5.84 4.08
N ARG A 30 -7.61 -6.94 4.62
CA ARG A 30 -7.02 -6.96 5.98
C ARG A 30 -5.83 -6.01 6.10
N VAL A 31 -4.98 -5.93 5.07
CA VAL A 31 -3.81 -5.05 5.11
C VAL A 31 -4.21 -3.58 4.97
N GLU A 32 -5.24 -3.29 4.16
CA GLU A 32 -5.81 -1.93 4.08
C GLU A 32 -6.39 -1.47 5.42
N VAL A 33 -7.09 -2.35 6.14
CA VAL A 33 -7.64 -2.06 7.47
C VAL A 33 -6.52 -1.79 8.48
N ILE A 34 -5.44 -2.60 8.47
CA ILE A 34 -4.28 -2.36 9.35
C ILE A 34 -3.63 -1.01 9.01
N LEU A 35 -3.38 -0.73 7.72
CA LEU A 35 -2.79 0.54 7.30
C LEU A 35 -3.65 1.76 7.64
N ARG A 36 -4.98 1.62 7.57
CA ARG A 36 -5.93 2.65 8.00
C ARG A 36 -5.68 3.04 9.45
N HIS A 37 -5.58 2.07 10.35
CA HIS A 37 -5.36 2.33 11.77
C HIS A 37 -3.91 2.70 12.10
N MET A 38 -2.92 2.23 11.35
CA MET A 38 -1.55 2.75 11.45
C MET A 38 -1.51 4.25 11.09
N LEU A 39 -2.19 4.64 10.02
CA LEU A 39 -2.28 6.05 9.61
C LEU A 39 -3.03 6.89 10.66
N GLU A 40 -4.18 6.39 11.15
CA GLU A 40 -4.93 7.02 12.25
C GLU A 40 -4.03 7.28 13.45
N PHE A 41 -3.27 6.28 13.91
CA PHE A 41 -2.36 6.40 15.06
C PHE A 41 -1.34 7.53 14.88
N VAL A 42 -0.69 7.62 13.72
CA VAL A 42 0.29 8.69 13.46
C VAL A 42 -0.40 10.05 13.39
N LEU A 43 -1.61 10.12 12.84
CA LEU A 43 -2.39 11.36 12.71
C LEU A 43 -3.07 11.82 14.01
N MET A 44 -3.05 11.01 15.08
CA MET A 44 -3.45 11.47 16.43
C MET A 44 -2.53 12.56 16.97
N SER A 45 -1.26 12.57 16.57
CA SER A 45 -0.31 13.63 16.88
C SER A 45 -0.66 14.89 16.08
N PRO A 46 -1.00 16.03 16.73
CA PRO A 46 -1.34 17.26 16.02
C PRO A 46 -0.22 17.73 15.08
N ARG A 47 1.04 17.59 15.52
CA ARG A 47 2.21 17.94 14.71
C ARG A 47 2.31 17.10 13.44
N SER A 48 2.09 15.79 13.56
CA SER A 48 2.15 14.84 12.44
C SER A 48 1.01 15.10 11.46
N ARG A 49 -0.18 15.41 12.00
CA ARG A 49 -1.36 15.80 11.23
C ARG A 49 -1.13 17.09 10.43
N ASP A 50 -0.61 18.15 11.06
CA ASP A 50 -0.33 19.42 10.37
C ASP A 50 0.76 19.27 9.30
N ALA A 51 1.76 18.43 9.55
CA ALA A 51 2.77 18.10 8.55
C ALA A 51 2.17 17.33 7.37
N PHE A 52 1.26 16.39 7.65
CA PHE A 52 0.58 15.58 6.65
C PHE A 52 -0.35 16.41 5.76
N LEU A 53 -1.15 17.31 6.36
CA LEU A 53 -2.06 18.19 5.64
C LEU A 53 -1.30 19.11 4.67
N ARG A 54 -0.22 19.73 5.13
CA ARG A 54 0.61 20.61 4.28
C ARG A 54 1.38 19.86 3.20
N THR A 55 1.95 18.70 3.52
CA THR A 55 2.90 18.01 2.63
C THR A 55 2.22 17.06 1.65
N VAL A 56 1.18 16.37 2.11
CA VAL A 56 0.52 15.29 1.37
C VAL A 56 -0.82 15.78 0.82
N ALA A 57 -1.70 16.30 1.68
CA ALA A 57 -2.99 16.83 1.25
C ALA A 57 -2.89 18.19 0.56
N ARG A 58 -1.74 18.88 0.69
CA ARG A 58 -1.44 20.20 0.10
C ARG A 58 -2.48 21.26 0.47
N THR A 59 -2.88 21.25 1.73
CA THR A 59 -3.86 22.20 2.25
C THR A 59 -3.29 22.93 3.47
N GLU A 60 -3.67 24.20 3.61
CA GLU A 60 -3.32 25.03 4.77
C GLU A 60 -4.41 25.02 5.84
N HIS A 61 -5.57 24.41 5.53
CA HIS A 61 -6.65 24.23 6.50
C HIS A 61 -6.19 23.36 7.67
N THR A 62 -6.62 23.73 8.87
CA THR A 62 -6.46 22.92 10.06
C THR A 62 -7.57 21.88 10.12
N THR A 63 -7.32 20.70 10.71
CA THR A 63 -8.39 19.72 10.90
C THR A 63 -8.57 19.37 12.36
N GLY A 64 -9.78 18.91 12.68
CA GLY A 64 -10.03 18.11 13.87
C GLY A 64 -9.31 16.75 13.82
N SER A 65 -9.73 15.82 14.70
CA SER A 65 -9.21 14.45 14.68
C SER A 65 -9.47 13.77 13.33
N ILE A 66 -8.44 13.14 12.75
CA ILE A 66 -8.60 12.28 11.57
C ILE A 66 -8.77 10.86 12.09
N ALA A 67 -10.01 10.37 12.04
CA ALA A 67 -10.37 9.07 12.56
C ALA A 67 -10.69 8.10 11.43
N ALA A 68 -10.39 6.82 11.67
CA ALA A 68 -10.84 5.75 10.80
C ALA A 68 -12.37 5.66 10.84
N SER A 69 -13.01 5.68 9.67
CA SER A 69 -14.45 5.46 9.56
C SER A 69 -14.70 3.98 9.21
N PRO A 70 -15.79 3.36 9.70
CA PRO A 70 -16.22 2.08 9.17
C PRO A 70 -16.51 2.22 7.66
N ARG A 71 -15.93 1.38 6.80
CA ARG A 71 -16.32 1.36 5.38
C ARG A 71 -17.68 0.69 5.29
N LEU A 72 -18.74 1.49 5.38
CA LEU A 72 -20.10 1.04 5.12
C LEU A 72 -20.31 0.69 3.63
N ARG A 73 -19.53 1.32 2.73
CA ARG A 73 -19.55 1.07 1.28
C ARG A 73 -18.13 1.12 0.71
N ARG A 74 -17.92 0.47 -0.45
CA ARG A 74 -16.64 0.54 -1.21
C ARG A 74 -16.28 1.96 -1.70
N THR A 75 -17.25 2.86 -1.68
CA THR A 75 -17.19 4.26 -2.09
C THR A 75 -17.13 5.21 -0.89
N SER A 76 -17.01 4.69 0.34
CA SER A 76 -16.75 5.48 1.53
C SER A 76 -15.24 5.64 1.72
N PRO A 77 -14.75 6.85 2.06
CA PRO A 77 -13.36 7.06 2.47
C PRO A 77 -13.00 6.20 3.70
N ASP A 78 -11.71 5.88 3.84
CA ASP A 78 -11.16 5.12 4.98
C ASP A 78 -11.03 5.95 6.24
N LEU A 79 -10.59 7.20 6.10
CA LEU A 79 -10.53 8.16 7.20
C LEU A 79 -11.26 9.42 6.80
N VAL A 80 -11.91 10.06 7.77
CA VAL A 80 -12.63 11.32 7.56
C VAL A 80 -12.28 12.31 8.66
N ALA A 81 -12.20 13.59 8.31
CA ALA A 81 -12.09 14.70 9.25
C ALA A 81 -12.79 15.95 8.74
N GLU A 82 -13.09 16.87 9.64
CA GLU A 82 -13.55 18.22 9.31
C GLU A 82 -12.33 19.15 9.14
N LEU A 83 -12.28 19.89 8.03
CA LEU A 83 -11.23 20.86 7.63
C LEU A 83 -11.56 22.30 8.02
N LEU A 84 -12.83 22.62 8.26
CA LEU A 84 -13.27 23.91 8.77
C LEU A 84 -14.30 23.63 9.86
N PRO A 85 -14.25 24.32 11.03
CA PRO A 85 -15.44 24.38 11.87
C PRO A 85 -16.55 25.02 11.04
N SER A 86 -17.74 24.43 11.03
CA SER A 86 -18.93 24.96 10.36
C SER A 86 -19.31 26.30 10.99
N SER A 87 -18.73 27.38 10.47
CA SER A 87 -19.08 28.73 10.89
C SER A 87 -20.35 29.14 10.14
N SER A 88 -21.49 28.94 10.80
CA SER A 88 -22.88 29.27 10.40
C SER A 88 -23.70 28.16 9.73
N ASP A 89 -25.00 28.14 10.05
CA ASP A 89 -26.05 27.17 9.69
C ASP A 89 -26.28 26.94 8.17
N SER A 90 -25.44 27.50 7.31
CA SER A 90 -25.55 27.39 5.84
C SER A 90 -24.32 26.79 5.15
N ASP A 91 -23.22 26.58 5.88
CA ASP A 91 -21.98 26.03 5.32
C ASP A 91 -21.80 24.60 5.85
N ASP A 92 -22.13 23.61 5.01
CA ASP A 92 -21.79 22.21 5.21
C ASP A 92 -20.25 22.13 5.25
N GLY A 93 -19.68 22.28 6.45
CA GLY A 93 -18.25 22.48 6.67
C GLY A 93 -17.35 21.58 5.82
N ALA A 94 -16.17 22.10 5.45
CA ALA A 94 -15.24 21.36 4.62
C ALA A 94 -14.81 20.04 5.29
N ARG A 95 -14.66 18.97 4.51
CA ARG A 95 -14.33 17.62 4.99
C ARG A 95 -13.15 17.07 4.21
N LEU A 96 -12.24 16.41 4.90
CA LEU A 96 -11.16 15.62 4.33
C LEU A 96 -11.59 14.15 4.35
N GLY A 97 -11.65 13.52 3.18
CA GLY A 97 -11.68 12.06 3.05
C GLY A 97 -10.29 11.55 2.69
N ILE A 98 -9.86 10.44 3.28
CA ILE A 98 -8.64 9.73 2.89
C ILE A 98 -9.04 8.33 2.42
N ALA A 99 -8.69 7.98 1.20
CA ALA A 99 -8.91 6.66 0.62
C ALA A 99 -7.56 5.94 0.43
N LEU A 100 -7.47 4.71 0.92
CA LEU A 100 -6.27 3.89 0.93
C LEU A 100 -6.46 2.67 0.02
N ARG A 101 -5.46 2.39 -0.81
CA ARG A 101 -5.38 1.17 -1.63
C ARG A 101 -4.01 0.53 -1.52
N VAL A 102 -4.01 -0.80 -1.48
CA VAL A 102 -2.79 -1.62 -1.59
C VAL A 102 -2.86 -2.68 -2.70
N GLY A 103 -3.96 -2.72 -3.44
CA GLY A 103 -4.14 -3.61 -4.58
C GLY A 103 -4.99 -2.95 -5.66
N GLY A 104 -4.38 -2.74 -6.82
CA GLY A 104 -5.04 -2.20 -8.00
C GLY A 104 -5.19 -0.66 -7.97
N PRO A 105 -5.38 -0.04 -9.14
CA PRO A 105 -5.59 1.40 -9.28
C PRO A 105 -6.93 1.83 -8.66
N PHE A 106 -7.06 3.12 -8.36
CA PHE A 106 -8.38 3.70 -8.19
C PHE A 106 -9.04 3.90 -9.55
N GLY A 107 -10.30 3.50 -9.70
CA GLY A 107 -11.10 3.90 -10.86
C GLY A 107 -11.52 5.37 -10.73
N THR A 108 -11.54 6.12 -11.84
CA THR A 108 -11.95 7.54 -11.82
C THR A 108 -13.38 7.74 -11.37
N THR A 109 -14.30 6.86 -11.80
CA THR A 109 -15.69 6.82 -11.30
C THR A 109 -15.75 6.61 -9.80
N GLN A 110 -14.92 5.71 -9.26
CA GLN A 110 -14.86 5.45 -7.83
C GLN A 110 -14.36 6.67 -7.05
N LEU A 111 -13.36 7.39 -7.57
CA LEU A 111 -12.87 8.63 -6.95
C LEU A 111 -13.94 9.72 -6.95
N ARG A 112 -14.72 9.86 -8.03
CA ARG A 112 -15.85 10.82 -8.08
C ARG A 112 -16.92 10.46 -7.05
N GLU A 113 -17.28 9.19 -6.94
CA GLU A 113 -18.27 8.73 -5.95
C GLU A 113 -17.77 8.94 -4.51
N MET A 114 -16.50 8.63 -4.22
CA MET A 114 -15.88 8.89 -2.92
C MET A 114 -15.83 10.39 -2.60
N ARG A 115 -15.55 11.23 -3.60
CA ARG A 115 -15.52 12.69 -3.41
C ARG A 115 -16.93 13.25 -3.20
N ALA A 116 -17.93 12.74 -3.91
CA ALA A 116 -19.33 13.11 -3.73
C ALA A 116 -19.89 12.67 -2.37
N ALA A 117 -19.42 11.53 -1.84
CA ALA A 117 -19.80 11.04 -0.51
C ALA A 117 -19.37 11.97 0.63
N LEU A 118 -18.41 12.88 0.41
CA LEU A 118 -18.04 13.90 1.40
C LEU A 118 -19.09 15.01 1.53
N GLY A 119 -19.88 15.26 0.47
CA GLY A 119 -20.84 16.35 0.37
C GLY A 119 -20.63 17.19 -0.89
N SER A 120 -21.44 18.24 -1.03
CA SER A 120 -21.47 19.13 -2.21
C SER A 120 -20.55 20.35 -2.09
N SER A 121 -19.91 20.60 -0.94
CA SER A 121 -19.02 21.76 -0.79
C SER A 121 -17.82 21.63 -1.72
N PRO A 122 -17.43 22.70 -2.46
CA PRO A 122 -16.22 22.70 -3.28
C PRO A 122 -14.95 22.58 -2.42
N HIS A 123 -15.04 22.86 -1.12
CA HIS A 123 -13.92 22.83 -0.19
C HIS A 123 -13.63 21.43 0.37
N HIS A 124 -14.48 20.42 0.14
CA HIS A 124 -14.11 19.07 0.55
C HIS A 124 -12.93 18.56 -0.29
N LEU A 125 -12.05 17.80 0.37
CA LEU A 125 -10.84 17.26 -0.23
C LEU A 125 -10.83 15.74 -0.06
N LEU A 126 -10.57 15.01 -1.15
CA LEU A 126 -10.33 13.57 -1.11
C LEU A 126 -8.86 13.30 -1.38
N LEU A 127 -8.16 12.69 -0.43
CA LEU A 127 -6.79 12.22 -0.61
C LEU A 127 -6.79 10.73 -0.96
N ALA A 128 -6.36 10.37 -2.16
CA ALA A 128 -6.21 9.00 -2.61
C ALA A 128 -4.74 8.55 -2.50
N ILE A 129 -4.47 7.54 -1.68
CA ILE A 129 -3.13 6.96 -1.47
C ILE A 129 -3.12 5.53 -2.00
N ALA A 130 -2.30 5.29 -3.02
CA ALA A 130 -2.11 3.96 -3.63
C ALA A 130 -0.63 3.57 -3.70
N ARG A 131 -0.32 2.37 -4.18
CA ARG A 131 1.06 2.01 -4.55
C ARG A 131 1.53 2.83 -5.73
N HIS A 132 2.85 3.00 -5.90
CA HIS A 132 3.36 3.80 -7.00
C HIS A 132 3.00 3.22 -8.38
N THR A 133 3.00 1.89 -8.50
CA THR A 133 2.62 1.16 -9.72
C THR A 133 1.17 1.41 -10.09
N ASP A 134 0.29 1.41 -9.10
CA ASP A 134 -1.15 1.54 -9.28
C ASP A 134 -1.58 3.00 -9.50
N ARG A 135 -0.73 3.96 -9.11
CA ARG A 135 -0.94 5.41 -9.31
C ARG A 135 -0.65 5.87 -10.73
N ALA A 136 0.26 5.20 -11.45
CA ALA A 136 0.64 5.61 -12.81
C ALA A 136 -0.58 5.64 -13.76
N GLU A 137 -1.56 4.78 -13.52
CA GLU A 137 -2.82 4.70 -14.28
C GLU A 137 -3.79 5.85 -14.01
N LEU A 138 -3.51 6.71 -13.02
CA LEU A 138 -4.33 7.90 -12.68
C LEU A 138 -3.76 9.21 -13.25
N GLU A 139 -2.61 9.19 -13.93
CA GLU A 139 -1.99 10.41 -14.46
C GLU A 139 -2.78 10.96 -15.65
N GLY A 140 -3.67 11.93 -15.39
CA GLY A 140 -4.43 12.68 -16.40
C GLY A 140 -5.94 12.82 -16.13
N GLU A 141 -6.50 12.01 -15.23
CA GLU A 141 -7.97 11.93 -15.01
C GLU A 141 -8.37 12.07 -13.52
N VAL A 142 -7.60 12.80 -12.72
CA VAL A 142 -7.91 13.00 -11.30
C VAL A 142 -9.05 14.02 -11.17
N PRO A 143 -10.20 13.67 -10.55
CA PRO A 143 -11.32 14.60 -10.41
C PRO A 143 -10.97 15.82 -9.55
N ASP A 144 -11.72 16.92 -9.74
CA ASP A 144 -11.57 18.12 -8.91
C ASP A 144 -11.77 17.82 -7.42
N GLY A 145 -10.96 18.46 -6.58
CA GLY A 145 -10.96 18.20 -5.14
C GLY A 145 -10.37 16.85 -4.74
N VAL A 146 -9.72 16.12 -5.66
CA VAL A 146 -9.00 14.88 -5.37
C VAL A 146 -7.48 15.10 -5.48
N VAL A 147 -6.74 14.70 -4.45
CA VAL A 147 -5.28 14.67 -4.44
C VAL A 147 -4.83 13.22 -4.51
N ALA A 148 -4.16 12.83 -5.60
CA ALA A 148 -3.58 11.49 -5.75
C ALA A 148 -2.10 11.46 -5.34
N THR A 149 -1.74 10.55 -4.44
CA THR A 149 -0.37 10.33 -3.97
C THR A 149 -0.05 8.84 -3.88
N SER A 150 1.21 8.51 -3.60
CA SER A 150 1.64 7.13 -3.39
C SER A 150 2.23 6.88 -2.02
N TRP A 151 2.17 5.63 -1.56
CA TRP A 151 2.84 5.16 -0.35
C TRP A 151 4.35 5.44 -0.39
N ALA A 152 5.03 5.16 -1.52
CA ALA A 152 6.42 5.56 -1.71
C ALA A 152 6.67 7.06 -1.52
N ARG A 153 5.76 7.93 -1.98
CA ARG A 153 5.89 9.38 -1.82
C ARG A 153 5.66 9.79 -0.36
N VAL A 154 4.70 9.20 0.32
CA VAL A 154 4.42 9.40 1.75
C VAL A 154 5.66 9.01 2.57
N GLY A 155 6.16 7.79 2.41
CA GLY A 155 7.35 7.29 3.12
C GLY A 155 8.63 8.10 2.85
N ARG A 156 8.72 8.76 1.68
CA ARG A 156 9.87 9.63 1.36
C ARG A 156 9.74 11.07 1.87
N ARG A 157 8.54 11.65 1.82
CA ARG A 157 8.32 13.08 2.15
C ARG A 157 8.04 13.31 3.62
N MET A 158 7.23 12.46 4.24
CA MET A 158 6.80 12.65 5.62
C MET A 158 7.92 12.59 6.65
N PRO A 159 8.96 11.74 6.52
CA PRO A 159 10.08 11.78 7.46
C PRO A 159 10.84 13.11 7.48
N LYS A 160 10.79 13.87 6.37
CA LYS A 160 11.39 15.22 6.28
C LYS A 160 10.49 16.27 6.90
N ALA A 161 9.17 16.16 6.67
CA ALA A 161 8.17 17.10 7.18
C ALA A 161 7.88 16.91 8.68
N ASP A 162 7.99 15.68 9.18
CA ASP A 162 7.82 15.31 10.57
C ASP A 162 8.97 14.40 11.05
N PRO A 163 10.16 14.98 11.31
CA PRO A 163 11.33 14.22 11.75
C PRO A 163 11.11 13.49 13.09
N GLY A 164 10.19 13.99 13.93
CA GLY A 164 9.88 13.40 15.24
C GLY A 164 9.22 12.02 15.15
N HIS A 165 8.56 11.71 14.03
CA HIS A 165 7.92 10.42 13.77
C HIS A 165 8.41 9.78 12.47
N ALA A 166 9.63 10.13 12.03
CA ALA A 166 10.21 9.67 10.77
C ALA A 166 10.11 8.16 10.57
N HIS A 167 10.43 7.37 11.60
CA HIS A 167 10.36 5.91 11.54
C HIS A 167 8.93 5.36 11.38
N LEU A 168 7.92 6.03 11.95
CA LEU A 168 6.52 5.64 11.76
C LEU A 168 6.10 5.86 10.31
N TRP A 169 6.45 7.03 9.75
CA TRP A 169 6.16 7.38 8.36
C TRP A 169 6.88 6.50 7.35
N GLN A 170 8.15 6.13 7.62
CA GLN A 170 8.90 5.19 6.81
C GLN A 170 8.22 3.81 6.80
N THR A 171 7.93 3.27 7.98
CA THR A 171 7.27 1.97 8.12
C THR A 171 5.92 1.95 7.40
N LEU A 172 5.12 3.00 7.57
CA LEU A 172 3.82 3.13 6.93
C LEU A 172 3.93 3.18 5.40
N GLY A 173 4.91 3.92 4.87
CA GLY A 173 5.22 3.93 3.44
C GLY A 173 5.69 2.57 2.92
N GLU A 174 6.55 1.88 3.66
CA GLU A 174 7.08 0.56 3.29
C GLU A 174 6.00 -0.51 3.30
N VAL A 175 5.18 -0.58 4.34
CA VAL A 175 4.06 -1.54 4.44
C VAL A 175 3.04 -1.25 3.33
N GLY A 176 2.67 0.02 3.12
CA GLY A 176 1.72 0.40 2.07
C GLY A 176 2.21 0.09 0.67
N GLU A 177 3.50 0.30 0.38
CA GLU A 177 4.08 0.07 -0.93
C GLU A 177 4.27 -1.42 -1.25
N ASN A 178 4.59 -2.22 -0.24
CA ASN A 178 4.85 -3.66 -0.39
C ASN A 178 3.63 -4.55 -0.12
N ALA A 179 2.54 -3.99 0.41
CA ALA A 179 1.30 -4.71 0.64
C ALA A 179 0.75 -5.33 -0.67
N GLY A 180 0.28 -6.58 -0.56
CA GLY A 180 -0.29 -7.31 -1.68
C GLY A 180 0.72 -7.69 -2.78
N ARG A 181 1.99 -7.28 -2.69
CA ARG A 181 3.04 -7.96 -3.46
C ARG A 181 3.15 -9.37 -2.88
N PRO A 182 3.35 -10.41 -3.71
CA PRO A 182 3.84 -11.68 -3.18
C PRO A 182 5.17 -11.36 -2.52
N VAL A 183 5.13 -11.20 -1.19
CA VAL A 183 6.34 -11.29 -0.39
C VAL A 183 6.80 -12.69 -0.71
N VAL A 184 7.94 -12.79 -1.41
CA VAL A 184 8.74 -14.01 -1.38
C VAL A 184 9.07 -14.16 0.10
N GLN A 185 8.17 -14.82 0.83
CA GLN A 185 8.42 -15.18 2.21
C GLN A 185 9.75 -15.92 2.15
N PHE A 186 10.70 -15.48 2.96
CA PHE A 186 12.02 -16.09 3.12
C PHE A 186 11.94 -17.60 2.89
N PRO A 187 12.88 -18.19 2.13
CA PRO A 187 12.76 -19.54 1.60
C PRO A 187 12.35 -20.51 2.71
N VAL A 188 11.07 -20.88 2.71
CA VAL A 188 10.57 -21.95 3.56
C VAL A 188 11.26 -23.20 3.04
N ASN A 189 11.97 -23.92 3.91
CA ASN A 189 12.74 -25.12 3.56
C ASN A 189 12.04 -25.91 2.44
N ALA A 190 12.68 -26.00 1.27
CA ALA A 190 12.07 -26.53 0.05
C ALA A 190 11.47 -27.94 0.26
N LYS A 191 12.04 -28.74 1.18
CA LYS A 191 11.48 -30.05 1.57
C LYS A 191 10.10 -29.94 2.22
N LYS A 192 9.81 -28.90 2.99
CA LYS A 192 8.48 -28.65 3.61
C LYS A 192 7.44 -28.13 2.61
N LEU A 193 7.87 -27.45 1.54
CA LEU A 193 6.96 -26.98 0.49
C LEU A 193 6.54 -28.12 -0.44
N LEU A 194 7.46 -29.05 -0.75
CA LEU A 194 7.21 -30.17 -1.65
C LEU A 194 6.44 -31.33 -1.00
N THR A 195 6.26 -31.35 0.32
CA THR A 195 5.45 -32.37 1.00
C THR A 195 3.95 -32.08 0.94
N ARG A 196 3.54 -30.84 0.63
CA ARG A 196 2.12 -30.49 0.42
C ARG A 196 1.77 -30.62 -1.05
N ALA A 197 0.83 -31.53 -1.37
CA ALA A 197 0.42 -31.80 -2.75
C ALA A 197 -0.03 -30.54 -3.51
N ALA A 198 -0.81 -29.67 -2.86
CA ALA A 198 -1.28 -28.41 -3.47
C ALA A 198 -0.13 -27.47 -3.84
N THR A 199 0.84 -27.29 -2.95
CA THR A 199 2.01 -26.43 -3.19
C THR A 199 2.93 -27.02 -4.25
N ALA A 200 3.12 -28.34 -4.26
CA ALA A 200 3.86 -29.03 -5.32
C ALA A 200 3.19 -28.87 -6.69
N GLN A 201 1.85 -28.88 -6.73
CA GLN A 201 1.07 -28.67 -7.95
C GLN A 201 1.17 -27.22 -8.46
N GLU A 202 1.13 -26.23 -7.57
CA GLU A 202 1.34 -24.82 -7.90
C GLU A 202 2.75 -24.57 -8.43
N PHE A 203 3.77 -25.15 -7.80
CA PHE A 203 5.15 -25.04 -8.27
C PHE A 203 5.34 -25.68 -9.66
N ARG A 204 4.70 -26.83 -9.92
CA ARG A 204 4.66 -27.42 -11.27
C ARG A 204 4.00 -26.48 -12.28
N ALA A 205 2.85 -25.88 -11.95
CA ALA A 205 2.19 -24.93 -12.84
C ALA A 205 3.09 -23.73 -13.18
N HIS A 206 3.84 -23.20 -12.21
CA HIS A 206 4.81 -22.13 -12.47
C HIS A 206 5.98 -22.58 -13.36
N LEU A 207 6.50 -23.80 -13.14
CA LEU A 207 7.53 -24.37 -14.02
C LEU A 207 7.00 -24.62 -15.44
N ASP A 208 5.74 -25.03 -15.59
CA ASP A 208 5.09 -25.23 -16.89
C ASP A 208 4.93 -23.91 -17.63
N VAL A 209 4.50 -22.84 -16.93
CA VAL A 209 4.45 -21.48 -17.48
C VAL A 209 5.84 -21.03 -17.94
N LEU A 210 6.88 -21.25 -17.13
CA LEU A 210 8.26 -20.92 -17.50
C LEU A 210 8.73 -21.71 -18.73
N HIS A 211 8.41 -23.01 -18.82
CA HIS A 211 8.72 -23.84 -19.99
C HIS A 211 8.02 -23.33 -21.24
N GLN A 212 6.72 -23.02 -21.14
CA GLN A 212 5.93 -22.54 -22.26
C GLN A 212 6.41 -21.16 -22.72
N ALA A 213 6.65 -20.23 -21.80
CA ALA A 213 7.18 -18.90 -22.10
C ALA A 213 8.57 -18.98 -22.75
N SER A 214 9.46 -19.84 -22.23
CA SER A 214 10.82 -20.00 -22.78
C SER A 214 10.79 -20.59 -24.19
N ARG A 215 9.95 -21.61 -24.44
CA ARG A 215 9.81 -22.17 -25.80
C ARG A 215 9.20 -21.17 -26.77
N THR A 216 8.19 -20.43 -26.32
CA THR A 216 7.47 -19.47 -27.17
C THR A 216 8.32 -18.24 -27.49
N LEU A 217 9.00 -17.67 -26.50
CA LEU A 217 9.72 -16.41 -26.62
C LEU A 217 11.19 -16.60 -27.01
N LEU A 218 11.82 -17.68 -26.55
CA LEU A 218 13.27 -17.92 -26.71
C LEU A 218 13.58 -19.13 -27.58
N GLY A 219 12.58 -19.85 -28.10
CA GLY A 219 12.76 -21.06 -28.91
C GLY A 219 13.49 -22.19 -28.19
N THR A 220 13.65 -22.11 -26.87
CA THR A 220 14.48 -23.03 -26.08
C THR A 220 13.77 -23.47 -24.80
N SER A 221 14.05 -24.69 -24.36
CA SER A 221 13.54 -25.18 -23.07
C SER A 221 14.50 -24.75 -21.95
N PRO A 222 13.97 -24.41 -20.75
CA PRO A 222 14.80 -24.19 -19.58
C PRO A 222 15.63 -25.44 -19.27
N HIS A 223 16.88 -25.25 -18.86
CA HIS A 223 17.76 -26.34 -18.44
C HIS A 223 18.52 -25.94 -17.18
N PHE A 224 18.88 -26.94 -16.37
CA PHE A 224 19.78 -26.71 -15.25
C PHE A 224 21.20 -26.52 -15.76
N SER A 225 21.81 -25.39 -15.41
CA SER A 225 23.22 -25.10 -15.70
C SER A 225 24.06 -25.38 -14.48
N THR A 226 25.11 -26.19 -14.66
CA THR A 226 26.17 -26.42 -13.68
C THR A 226 27.50 -25.97 -14.30
N ARG A 227 27.78 -24.66 -14.32
CA ARG A 227 29.09 -24.17 -14.78
C ARG A 227 30.14 -24.37 -13.70
N ARG A 228 31.39 -24.64 -14.12
CA ARG A 228 32.56 -24.67 -13.23
C ARG A 228 32.71 -23.27 -12.59
N GLY A 229 32.46 -23.16 -11.28
CA GLY A 229 32.44 -21.90 -10.53
C GLY A 229 31.06 -21.43 -10.07
N GLN A 230 29.97 -22.10 -10.44
CA GLN A 230 28.66 -21.91 -9.79
C GLN A 230 28.59 -22.85 -8.56
N THR A 231 28.30 -22.28 -7.40
CA THR A 231 28.06 -23.02 -6.14
C THR A 231 26.67 -23.64 -6.09
N ASP A 232 25.76 -23.14 -6.93
CA ASP A 232 24.32 -23.39 -6.82
C ASP A 232 23.72 -23.87 -8.15
N ALA A 233 22.58 -24.57 -8.07
CA ALA A 233 21.84 -24.98 -9.26
C ALA A 233 21.09 -23.78 -9.85
N HIS A 234 21.24 -23.52 -11.14
CA HIS A 234 20.44 -22.47 -11.82
C HIS A 234 19.57 -23.10 -12.89
N LEU A 235 18.28 -22.76 -12.91
CA LEU A 235 17.39 -23.06 -14.04
C LEU A 235 17.41 -21.87 -15.00
N GLN A 236 17.93 -22.07 -16.21
CA GLN A 236 18.19 -21.00 -17.18
C GLN A 236 17.50 -21.29 -18.52
N ALA A 237 17.01 -20.25 -19.19
CA ALA A 237 16.56 -20.31 -20.58
C ALA A 237 17.24 -19.20 -21.41
N GLY A 238 17.51 -19.47 -22.70
CA GLY A 238 18.12 -18.50 -23.62
C GLY A 238 19.39 -18.99 -24.34
N VAL A 239 19.75 -18.26 -25.40
CA VAL A 239 20.86 -18.58 -26.32
C VAL A 239 21.94 -17.49 -26.20
N GLY A 240 23.15 -17.83 -25.76
CA GLY A 240 24.27 -16.88 -25.70
C GLY A 240 24.24 -15.87 -24.53
N ARG A 241 25.08 -14.82 -24.61
CA ARG A 241 25.46 -13.88 -23.52
C ARG A 241 24.30 -13.15 -22.80
N GLN A 242 23.06 -13.26 -23.27
CA GLN A 242 21.86 -12.71 -22.63
C GLN A 242 21.02 -13.85 -22.03
N ARG A 243 21.46 -14.38 -20.89
CA ARG A 243 20.71 -15.43 -20.17
C ARG A 243 19.79 -14.79 -19.15
N THR A 244 18.51 -15.15 -19.19
CA THR A 244 17.54 -14.90 -18.12
C THR A 244 17.32 -16.22 -17.38
N GLY A 245 17.41 -16.21 -16.05
CA GLY A 245 17.34 -17.45 -15.26
C GLY A 245 17.01 -17.22 -13.80
N LEU A 246 16.60 -18.32 -13.14
CA LEU A 246 16.35 -18.41 -11.71
C LEU A 246 17.56 -19.09 -11.04
N GLU A 247 18.06 -18.50 -9.96
CA GLU A 247 19.10 -19.06 -9.10
C GLU A 247 18.46 -19.80 -7.93
N PHE A 248 18.87 -21.04 -7.69
CA PHE A 248 18.46 -21.82 -6.53
C PHE A 248 19.64 -21.89 -5.57
N GLY A 249 19.73 -20.93 -4.65
CA GLY A 249 20.75 -20.92 -3.60
C GLY A 249 20.59 -22.08 -2.59
N GLU A 250 21.71 -22.50 -2.00
CA GLU A 250 21.75 -23.40 -0.85
C GLU A 250 21.01 -22.86 0.39
N VAL A 251 20.52 -23.80 1.21
CA VAL A 251 19.71 -23.60 2.43
C VAL A 251 20.58 -23.58 3.67
#